data_AF-A0A2N6LPF3-F1
#
_entry.id   AF-A0A2N6LPF3-F1
#
_cell.length_a   1.000
_cell.length_b   1.000
_cell.length_c   1.000
_cell.angle_alpha   90.00
_cell.angle_beta   90.00
_cell.angle_gamma   90.00
#
_symmetry.space_group_name_H-M   'P 1'
#
loop_
_entity.id
_entity.type
_entity.pdbx_description
1 polymer ?
#
loop_
_entity_poly.entity_id
_entity_poly.type
_entity_poly.pdbx_seq_one_letter_code
_entity_poly.pdbx_strand_id
1 'polypeptide(L)'
;MFRKLIPFLVASCLGTAVLPLPEQQATAATPLTRAVIQNLRNLVQLIPHNQPKRRARKSDAMIPGDGLSTGRASLAELRFNDGSLARVGEQAIFRFLPKTRNFRLSNGTVLLLIPPGQGRTRVNTPNAAAAIRGSALFVRYDQKKDTTVVAALTNSGIEVFNKDASQRRELRAGQMLVVVKGQFQGLYDFDLRTFYETSDIVRGLDLPKQEQPSSDPAIAKVQAETAEALASQKPITGQQVIENPSFVKLSPSGSDSPNNPNSDPKPSTNSSQTTGQNGTNTAPQKDNTNQESNTQPTNNTTNSQSNSNNQNTSTQTNTNEQKKVDTPPPVPDSTTPNTTDKPKSQTPPPASDSTGSNDPQPQT
;
A
#
# COMPACT_ATOMS: atom_id res chain seq x y z
N MET A 1 -78.29 -15.46 50.45
CA MET A 1 -77.90 -14.53 49.38
C MET A 1 -76.70 -13.74 49.87
N PHE A 2 -75.56 -13.72 49.17
CA PHE A 2 -74.59 -12.61 49.16
C PHE A 2 -73.66 -12.83 47.96
N ARG A 3 -73.49 -11.81 47.11
CA ARG A 3 -72.77 -11.91 45.83
C ARG A 3 -71.32 -11.48 46.01
N LYS A 4 -70.39 -12.18 45.34
CA LYS A 4 -68.99 -11.76 45.22
C LYS A 4 -68.91 -10.45 44.43
N LEU A 5 -68.09 -9.51 44.91
CA LEU A 5 -67.59 -8.37 44.12
C LEU A 5 -66.07 -8.31 44.29
N ILE A 6 -65.37 -8.31 43.16
CA ILE A 6 -63.91 -8.27 43.08
C ILE A 6 -63.53 -6.82 42.73
N PRO A 7 -62.65 -6.14 43.49
CA PRO A 7 -62.11 -4.86 43.06
C PRO A 7 -61.08 -5.08 41.95
N PHE A 8 -61.31 -4.48 40.78
CA PHE A 8 -60.30 -4.34 39.73
C PHE A 8 -59.21 -3.38 40.22
N LEU A 9 -57.97 -3.85 40.36
CA LEU A 9 -56.80 -2.98 40.54
C LEU A 9 -56.16 -2.74 39.16
N VAL A 10 -56.36 -1.54 38.61
CA VAL A 10 -55.76 -1.12 37.34
C VAL A 10 -54.35 -0.61 37.61
N ALA A 11 -53.34 -1.42 37.31
CA ALA A 11 -51.94 -1.02 37.33
C ALA A 11 -51.47 -0.62 35.92
N SER A 12 -51.52 0.68 35.61
CA SER A 12 -50.99 1.22 34.35
C SER A 12 -49.47 1.38 34.42
N CYS A 13 -48.72 0.32 34.11
CA CYS A 13 -47.27 0.41 33.94
C CYS A 13 -46.92 1.10 32.60
N LEU A 14 -46.61 2.39 32.65
CA LEU A 14 -45.90 3.09 31.57
C LEU A 14 -44.43 2.67 31.55
N GLY A 15 -44.14 1.57 30.86
CA GLY A 15 -42.77 1.12 30.59
C GLY A 15 -42.19 1.82 29.37
N THR A 16 -41.34 2.84 29.57
CA THR A 16 -40.52 3.42 28.50
C THR A 16 -39.37 2.49 28.14
N ALA A 17 -39.62 1.59 27.18
CA ALA A 17 -38.59 0.74 26.60
C ALA A 17 -37.61 1.57 25.75
N VAL A 18 -36.52 2.05 26.37
CA VAL A 18 -35.39 2.65 25.66
C VAL A 18 -34.63 1.51 24.97
N LEU A 19 -34.90 1.29 23.70
CA LEU A 19 -34.12 0.38 22.86
C LEU A 19 -32.72 0.97 22.63
N PRO A 20 -31.63 0.29 23.03
CA PRO A 20 -30.29 0.72 22.66
C PRO A 20 -30.11 0.48 21.15
N LEU A 21 -30.12 1.56 20.38
CA LEU A 21 -29.67 1.51 18.99
C LEU A 21 -28.18 1.09 19.00
N PRO A 22 -27.79 0.03 18.28
CA PRO A 22 -26.38 -0.27 18.14
C PRO A 22 -25.74 0.85 17.33
N GLU A 23 -24.78 1.56 17.92
CA GLU A 23 -23.89 2.47 17.19
C GLU A 23 -23.00 1.66 16.24
N GLN A 24 -23.56 1.25 15.10
CA GLN A 24 -22.77 0.93 13.92
C GLN A 24 -22.22 2.24 13.37
N GLN A 25 -21.18 2.75 14.04
CA GLN A 25 -20.33 3.80 13.50
C GLN A 25 -19.75 3.28 12.19
N ALA A 26 -20.39 3.67 11.08
CA ALA A 26 -19.95 3.34 9.75
C ALA A 26 -18.69 4.14 9.44
N THR A 27 -17.54 3.68 9.96
CA THR A 27 -16.24 4.29 9.72
C THR A 27 -15.99 4.35 8.22
N ALA A 28 -16.16 5.55 7.64
CA ALA A 28 -15.90 5.79 6.24
C ALA A 28 -14.45 5.44 5.95
N ALA A 29 -14.21 4.51 5.01
CA ALA A 29 -12.88 4.00 4.74
C ALA A 29 -11.96 5.14 4.28
N THR A 30 -10.91 5.43 5.05
CA THR A 30 -9.93 6.47 4.75
C THR A 30 -9.37 6.27 3.33
N PRO A 31 -9.62 7.20 2.38
CA PRO A 31 -9.13 7.04 1.03
C PRO A 31 -7.61 7.18 1.01
N LEU A 32 -6.97 6.27 0.28
CA LEU A 32 -5.55 6.41 -0.02
C LEU A 32 -5.40 7.40 -1.18
N THR A 33 -4.64 8.47 -0.94
CA THR A 33 -4.41 9.58 -1.88
C THR A 33 -2.93 9.80 -2.17
N ARG A 34 -2.04 9.31 -1.31
CA ARG A 34 -0.58 9.41 -1.46
C ARG A 34 0.11 8.25 -0.78
N ALA A 35 1.18 7.76 -1.41
CA ALA A 35 2.25 7.03 -0.73
C ALA A 35 3.58 7.79 -0.86
N VAL A 36 4.48 7.65 0.11
CA VAL A 36 5.82 8.25 0.11
C VAL A 36 6.85 7.15 0.29
N ILE A 37 7.89 7.15 -0.55
CA ILE A 37 9.00 6.18 -0.46
C ILE A 37 9.87 6.54 0.76
N GLN A 38 9.82 5.72 1.81
CA GLN A 38 10.65 5.91 3.02
C GLN A 38 12.04 5.31 2.83
N ASN A 39 12.10 4.05 2.37
CA ASN A 39 13.35 3.30 2.21
C ASN A 39 13.44 2.58 0.87
N LEU A 40 14.66 2.40 0.39
CA LEU A 40 15.00 1.78 -0.90
C LEU A 40 16.24 0.90 -0.74
N ARG A 41 16.26 -0.26 -1.40
CA ARG A 41 17.39 -1.17 -1.51
C ARG A 41 17.57 -1.59 -2.97
N ASN A 42 18.80 -1.51 -3.46
CA ASN A 42 19.20 -1.88 -4.82
C ASN A 42 18.42 -1.11 -5.91
N LEU A 43 17.94 -1.80 -6.96
CA LEU A 43 17.30 -1.16 -8.12
C LEU A 43 15.80 -1.03 -7.91
N VAL A 44 15.34 0.21 -7.76
CA VAL A 44 13.92 0.56 -7.72
C VAL A 44 13.64 1.67 -8.72
N GLN A 45 12.60 1.50 -9.52
CA GLN A 45 12.13 2.49 -10.50
C GLN A 45 10.69 2.91 -10.16
N LEU A 46 10.43 4.21 -10.18
CA LEU A 46 9.10 4.79 -10.17
C LEU A 46 8.53 4.75 -11.59
N ILE A 47 7.24 4.41 -11.69
CA ILE A 47 6.48 4.35 -12.94
C ILE A 47 5.28 5.31 -12.79
N PRO A 48 5.45 6.63 -13.01
CA PRO A 48 4.34 7.56 -12.93
C PRO A 48 3.28 7.22 -13.98
N HIS A 49 2.00 7.51 -13.72
CA HIS A 49 0.90 7.09 -14.60
C HIS A 49 1.11 7.46 -16.08
N ASN A 50 1.58 8.70 -16.34
CA ASN A 50 1.70 9.29 -17.67
C ASN A 50 3.12 9.83 -17.96
N GLN A 51 4.17 9.23 -17.37
CA GLN A 51 5.56 9.62 -17.63
C GLN A 51 6.46 8.38 -17.78
N PRO A 52 7.63 8.50 -18.44
CA PRO A 52 8.60 7.42 -18.52
C PRO A 52 9.01 6.89 -17.14
N LYS A 53 9.27 5.58 -17.05
CA LYS A 53 9.84 5.00 -15.83
C LYS A 53 11.21 5.63 -15.52
N ARG A 54 11.45 5.98 -14.27
CA ARG A 54 12.71 6.59 -13.80
C ARG A 54 13.19 5.94 -12.51
N ARG A 55 14.46 6.10 -12.15
CA ARG A 55 14.94 5.64 -10.83
C ARG A 55 14.14 6.32 -9.70
N ALA A 56 13.74 5.52 -8.72
CA ALA A 56 13.08 6.01 -7.51
C ALA A 56 14.11 6.59 -6.52
N ARG A 57 13.67 7.55 -5.71
CA ARG A 57 14.45 8.19 -4.64
C ARG A 57 13.67 8.14 -3.34
N LYS A 58 14.36 8.24 -2.19
CA LYS A 58 13.67 8.50 -0.91
C LYS A 58 12.88 9.81 -1.01
N SER A 59 11.73 9.85 -0.36
CA SER A 59 10.76 10.95 -0.40
C SER A 59 10.13 11.25 -1.77
N ASP A 60 10.36 10.45 -2.83
CA ASP A 60 9.48 10.49 -3.99
C ASP A 60 8.05 10.10 -3.53
N ALA A 61 7.06 10.89 -3.95
CA ALA A 61 5.65 10.60 -3.71
C ALA A 61 5.05 9.82 -4.90
N MET A 62 4.15 8.89 -4.57
CA MET A 62 3.28 8.19 -5.51
C MET A 62 1.85 8.64 -5.28
N ILE A 63 1.11 8.91 -6.35
CA ILE A 63 -0.34 9.15 -6.34
C ILE A 63 -1.07 7.96 -7.00
N PRO A 64 -2.40 7.84 -6.82
CA PRO A 64 -3.15 6.77 -7.46
C PRO A 64 -3.03 6.84 -8.99
N GLY A 65 -2.69 5.71 -9.61
CA GLY A 65 -2.27 5.59 -11.01
C GLY A 65 -0.79 5.21 -11.14
N ASP A 66 0.06 5.69 -10.23
CA ASP A 66 1.49 5.42 -10.24
C ASP A 66 1.82 3.98 -9.82
N GLY A 67 2.95 3.48 -10.33
CA GLY A 67 3.50 2.19 -9.96
C GLY A 67 4.97 2.27 -9.61
N LEU A 68 5.50 1.11 -9.21
CA LEU A 68 6.86 0.89 -8.80
C LEU A 68 7.32 -0.45 -9.37
N SER A 69 8.54 -0.51 -9.90
CA SER A 69 9.19 -1.77 -10.23
C SER A 69 10.50 -1.93 -9.46
N THR A 70 10.76 -3.15 -8.99
CA THR A 70 11.96 -3.51 -8.24
C THR A 70 12.75 -4.59 -8.98
N GLY A 71 14.08 -4.51 -8.95
CA GLY A 71 14.96 -5.55 -9.50
C GLY A 71 15.10 -6.78 -8.59
N ARG A 72 16.01 -7.69 -8.93
CA ARG A 72 16.45 -8.77 -8.04
C ARG A 72 17.04 -8.22 -6.73
N ALA A 73 16.85 -8.92 -5.61
CA ALA A 73 17.27 -8.54 -4.26
C ALA A 73 16.87 -7.10 -3.84
N SER A 74 15.97 -6.45 -4.57
CA SER A 74 15.59 -5.05 -4.36
C SER A 74 14.38 -4.95 -3.44
N LEU A 75 14.24 -3.84 -2.73
CA LEU A 75 13.14 -3.61 -1.81
C LEU A 75 12.80 -2.12 -1.79
N ALA A 76 11.52 -1.80 -1.67
CA ALA A 76 11.04 -0.45 -1.40
C ALA A 76 10.00 -0.46 -0.29
N GLU A 77 10.06 0.55 0.57
CA GLU A 77 9.13 0.76 1.67
C GLU A 77 8.32 2.03 1.41
N LEU A 78 7.00 1.88 1.37
CA LEU A 78 6.04 2.92 1.02
C LEU A 78 5.17 3.23 2.25
N ARG A 79 5.08 4.50 2.62
CA ARG A 79 4.17 5.01 3.65
C ARG A 79 2.95 5.65 3.03
N PHE A 80 1.76 5.20 3.37
CA PHE A 80 0.50 5.79 2.95
C PHE A 80 0.02 6.90 3.91
N ASN A 81 -0.86 7.77 3.39
CA ASN A 81 -1.42 8.91 4.12
C ASN A 81 -2.31 8.56 5.32
N ASP A 82 -2.63 7.29 5.54
CA ASP A 82 -3.41 6.76 6.67
C ASP A 82 -2.53 6.04 7.71
N GLY A 83 -1.20 6.09 7.55
CA GLY A 83 -0.24 5.36 8.37
C GLY A 83 0.10 3.96 7.89
N SER A 84 -0.65 3.38 6.93
CA SER A 84 -0.35 2.05 6.37
C SER A 84 1.03 2.00 5.71
N LEU A 85 1.69 0.85 5.77
CA LEU A 85 3.02 0.62 5.22
C LEU A 85 2.97 -0.55 4.23
N ALA A 86 3.55 -0.38 3.05
CA ALA A 86 3.79 -1.48 2.12
C ALA A 86 5.29 -1.69 1.92
N ARG A 87 5.75 -2.94 1.98
CA ARG A 87 7.07 -3.32 1.46
C ARG A 87 6.90 -4.07 0.16
N VAL A 88 7.39 -3.46 -0.91
CA VAL A 88 7.48 -4.05 -2.25
C VAL A 88 8.82 -4.76 -2.32
N GLY A 89 8.78 -6.10 -2.36
CA GLY A 89 9.96 -6.98 -2.42
C GLY A 89 10.59 -7.04 -3.80
N GLU A 90 11.39 -8.07 -4.06
CA GLU A 90 12.14 -8.18 -5.32
C GLU A 90 11.27 -8.54 -6.54
N GLN A 91 11.81 -8.22 -7.73
CA GLN A 91 11.25 -8.51 -9.05
C GLN A 91 9.79 -8.04 -9.23
N ALA A 92 9.35 -7.06 -8.45
CA ALA A 92 7.96 -6.70 -8.33
C ALA A 92 7.54 -5.66 -9.36
N ILE A 93 6.27 -5.71 -9.74
CA ILE A 93 5.58 -4.64 -10.46
C ILE A 93 4.31 -4.33 -9.67
N PHE A 94 4.39 -3.30 -8.83
CA PHE A 94 3.31 -2.84 -7.95
C PHE A 94 2.68 -1.59 -8.54
N ARG A 95 1.35 -1.46 -8.50
CA ARG A 95 0.64 -0.24 -8.92
C ARG A 95 -0.46 0.14 -7.94
N PHE A 96 -0.51 1.42 -7.61
CA PHE A 96 -1.55 2.03 -6.81
C PHE A 96 -2.73 2.38 -7.72
N LEU A 97 -3.94 1.88 -7.45
CA LEU A 97 -5.10 2.10 -8.32
C LEU A 97 -5.98 3.26 -7.82
N PRO A 98 -6.57 4.08 -8.71
CA PRO A 98 -7.43 5.20 -8.33
C PRO A 98 -8.67 4.87 -7.48
N LYS A 99 -9.17 5.91 -6.81
CA LYS A 99 -10.51 6.02 -6.19
C LYS A 99 -10.82 5.01 -5.07
N THR A 100 -9.87 4.15 -4.69
CA THR A 100 -10.11 3.00 -3.79
C THR A 100 -8.81 2.60 -3.09
N ARG A 101 -8.92 1.80 -2.00
CA ARG A 101 -7.77 1.14 -1.36
C ARG A 101 -7.31 -0.09 -2.16
N ASN A 102 -7.13 0.07 -3.46
CA ASN A 102 -6.86 -1.03 -4.37
C ASN A 102 -5.43 -0.95 -4.94
N PHE A 103 -4.78 -2.10 -4.96
CA PHE A 103 -3.45 -2.29 -5.51
C PHE A 103 -3.49 -3.34 -6.63
N ARG A 104 -2.51 -3.27 -7.54
CA ARG A 104 -2.22 -4.32 -8.50
C ARG A 104 -0.79 -4.81 -8.29
N LEU A 105 -0.61 -6.13 -8.22
CA LEU A 105 0.70 -6.79 -8.22
C LEU A 105 0.79 -7.66 -9.48
N SER A 106 1.58 -7.21 -10.46
CA SER A 106 1.74 -7.91 -11.75
C SER A 106 2.93 -8.88 -11.78
N ASN A 107 3.84 -8.79 -10.80
CA ASN A 107 4.87 -9.78 -10.47
C ASN A 107 5.44 -9.46 -9.08
N GLY A 108 6.21 -10.38 -8.48
CA GLY A 108 7.03 -10.17 -7.28
C GLY A 108 6.26 -10.37 -5.98
N THR A 109 6.65 -9.63 -4.92
CA THR A 109 6.02 -9.73 -3.58
C THR A 109 5.65 -8.36 -3.03
N VAL A 110 4.52 -8.26 -2.34
CA VAL A 110 4.20 -7.13 -1.46
C VAL A 110 3.76 -7.62 -0.08
N LEU A 111 4.35 -7.05 0.97
CA LEU A 111 3.85 -7.10 2.35
C LEU A 111 3.01 -5.83 2.56
N LEU A 112 1.82 -5.96 3.13
CA LEU A 112 1.00 -4.82 3.55
C LEU A 112 0.77 -4.88 5.06
N LEU A 113 1.07 -3.76 5.73
CA LEU A 113 0.75 -3.49 7.12
C LEU A 113 -0.27 -2.34 7.13
N ILE A 114 -1.48 -2.60 7.63
CA ILE A 114 -2.60 -1.67 7.59
C ILE A 114 -3.11 -1.55 9.02
N PRO A 115 -3.13 -0.36 9.65
CA PRO A 115 -3.67 -0.23 10.98
C PRO A 115 -5.13 -0.71 11.04
N PRO A 116 -5.59 -1.26 12.18
CA PRO A 116 -6.99 -1.60 12.37
C PRO A 116 -7.90 -0.39 12.09
N GLY A 117 -9.07 -0.64 11.50
CA GLY A 117 -10.07 0.39 11.22
C GLY A 117 -9.88 1.22 9.95
N GLN A 118 -8.79 1.06 9.18
CA GLN A 118 -8.58 1.83 7.93
C GLN A 118 -9.45 1.39 6.73
N GLY A 119 -10.42 0.50 6.96
CA GLY A 119 -11.30 -0.05 5.93
C GLY A 119 -10.67 -1.15 5.07
N ARG A 120 -11.44 -1.63 4.09
CA ARG A 120 -11.04 -2.79 3.27
C ARG A 120 -10.06 -2.39 2.17
N THR A 121 -8.89 -3.03 2.15
CA THR A 121 -7.87 -2.91 1.11
C THR A 121 -7.90 -4.15 0.21
N ARG A 122 -7.61 -4.03 -1.08
CA ARG A 122 -7.58 -5.17 -2.03
C ARG A 122 -6.31 -5.17 -2.88
N VAL A 123 -5.63 -6.32 -2.96
CA VAL A 123 -4.52 -6.57 -3.90
C VAL A 123 -5.03 -7.47 -5.01
N ASN A 124 -4.96 -7.01 -6.25
CA ASN A 124 -5.33 -7.80 -7.42
C ASN A 124 -4.06 -8.29 -8.13
N THR A 125 -3.96 -9.59 -8.36
CA THR A 125 -2.99 -10.21 -9.26
C THR A 125 -3.69 -10.57 -10.59
N PRO A 126 -2.99 -11.03 -11.63
CA PRO A 126 -3.63 -11.45 -12.88
C PRO A 126 -4.58 -12.65 -12.77
N ASN A 127 -4.49 -13.44 -11.69
CA ASN A 127 -5.25 -14.67 -11.52
C ASN A 127 -6.05 -14.78 -10.20
N ALA A 128 -5.87 -13.84 -9.27
CA ALA A 128 -6.52 -13.88 -7.96
C ALA A 128 -6.69 -12.46 -7.40
N ALA A 129 -7.44 -12.34 -6.30
CA ALA A 129 -7.42 -11.14 -5.48
C ALA A 129 -7.39 -11.50 -4.00
N ALA A 130 -6.67 -10.71 -3.20
CA ALA A 130 -6.72 -10.74 -1.75
C ALA A 130 -7.39 -9.46 -1.24
N ALA A 131 -8.34 -9.57 -0.32
CA ALA A 131 -8.90 -8.45 0.42
C ALA A 131 -8.58 -8.58 1.91
N ILE A 132 -8.37 -7.45 2.59
CA ILE A 132 -7.92 -7.38 3.99
C ILE A 132 -8.59 -6.18 4.69
N ARG A 133 -8.88 -6.25 6.00
CA ARG A 133 -9.53 -5.18 6.78
C ARG A 133 -8.65 -4.74 7.97
N GLY A 134 -7.37 -4.47 7.70
CA GLY A 134 -6.29 -4.64 8.70
C GLY A 134 -5.92 -6.12 8.82
N SER A 135 -4.82 -6.56 9.44
CA SER A 135 -3.65 -5.76 9.78
C SER A 135 -2.39 -6.16 9.02
N ALA A 136 -2.09 -7.45 8.84
CA ALA A 136 -0.93 -7.84 8.03
C ALA A 136 -1.17 -9.08 7.15
N LEU A 137 -0.76 -8.96 5.88
CA LEU A 137 -0.61 -10.08 4.94
C LEU A 137 0.59 -9.84 4.02
N PHE A 138 1.08 -10.91 3.40
CA PHE A 138 1.84 -10.76 2.15
C PHE A 138 1.13 -11.44 0.97
N VAL A 139 1.34 -10.86 -0.22
CA VAL A 139 0.91 -11.40 -1.50
C VAL A 139 2.14 -11.51 -2.40
N ARG A 140 2.34 -12.70 -2.97
CA ARG A 140 3.36 -12.97 -3.99
C ARG A 140 2.68 -13.41 -5.27
N TYR A 141 3.13 -12.91 -6.40
CA TYR A 141 2.70 -13.39 -7.71
C TYR A 141 3.91 -13.69 -8.59
N ASP A 142 3.98 -14.91 -9.11
CA ASP A 142 4.96 -15.37 -10.08
C ASP A 142 4.30 -15.40 -11.46
N GLN A 143 4.65 -14.43 -12.31
CA GLN A 143 4.11 -14.31 -13.67
C GLN A 143 4.47 -15.52 -14.56
N LYS A 144 5.61 -16.18 -14.35
CA LYS A 144 6.04 -17.30 -15.20
C LYS A 144 5.27 -18.59 -14.89
N LYS A 145 4.89 -18.78 -13.63
CA LYS A 145 4.07 -19.93 -13.18
C LYS A 145 2.56 -19.67 -13.23
N ASP A 146 2.17 -18.39 -13.40
CA ASP A 146 0.82 -17.89 -13.13
C ASP A 146 0.32 -18.38 -11.75
N THR A 147 1.12 -18.10 -10.72
CA THR A 147 0.89 -18.54 -9.33
C THR A 147 0.82 -17.33 -8.41
N THR A 148 -0.31 -17.17 -7.71
CA THR A 148 -0.43 -16.27 -6.55
C THR A 148 -0.30 -17.07 -5.26
N VAL A 149 0.47 -16.55 -4.31
CA VAL A 149 0.49 -17.00 -2.92
C VAL A 149 0.00 -15.84 -2.05
N VAL A 150 -1.03 -16.09 -1.24
CA VAL A 150 -1.53 -15.14 -0.24
C VAL A 150 -1.33 -15.77 1.13
N ALA A 151 -0.70 -15.04 2.06
CA ALA A 151 -0.43 -15.53 3.41
C ALA A 151 -0.85 -14.50 4.45
N ALA A 152 -1.65 -14.94 5.42
CA ALA A 152 -2.19 -14.13 6.50
C ALA A 152 -1.24 -14.14 7.71
N LEU A 153 -0.87 -12.95 8.19
CA LEU A 153 -0.03 -12.76 9.36
C LEU A 153 -0.85 -12.42 10.62
N THR A 154 -2.13 -12.06 10.46
CA THR A 154 -3.08 -11.69 11.51
C THR A 154 -4.49 -12.23 11.23
N ASN A 155 -5.35 -12.33 12.25
CA ASN A 155 -6.72 -12.87 12.16
C ASN A 155 -7.75 -11.78 11.77
N SER A 156 -7.56 -11.16 10.60
CA SER A 156 -8.13 -9.81 10.35
C SER A 156 -9.01 -9.76 9.10
N GLY A 157 -9.82 -10.80 8.88
CA GLY A 157 -10.79 -10.86 7.77
C GLY A 157 -10.14 -10.87 6.39
N ILE A 158 -9.07 -11.67 6.23
CA ILE A 158 -8.30 -11.79 4.98
C ILE A 158 -9.01 -12.77 4.04
N GLU A 159 -9.63 -12.25 2.99
CA GLU A 159 -10.42 -13.01 2.02
C GLU A 159 -9.66 -13.13 0.69
N VAL A 160 -9.39 -14.36 0.24
CA VAL A 160 -8.84 -14.64 -1.08
C VAL A 160 -9.96 -15.04 -2.04
N PHE A 161 -9.89 -14.53 -3.26
CA PHE A 161 -10.82 -14.77 -4.35
C PHE A 161 -10.05 -15.36 -5.55
N ASN A 162 -10.65 -16.31 -6.23
CA ASN A 162 -10.17 -16.80 -7.52
C ASN A 162 -10.43 -15.76 -8.64
N LYS A 163 -10.02 -16.06 -9.88
CA LYS A 163 -9.95 -15.06 -10.96
C LYS A 163 -11.29 -14.39 -11.31
N ASP A 164 -12.37 -15.17 -11.29
CA ASP A 164 -13.75 -14.73 -11.59
C ASP A 164 -14.55 -14.36 -10.33
N ALA A 165 -13.93 -14.48 -9.14
CA ALA A 165 -14.53 -14.32 -7.82
C ALA A 165 -15.72 -15.27 -7.51
N SER A 166 -15.85 -16.39 -8.25
CA SER A 166 -16.82 -17.46 -7.96
C SER A 166 -16.49 -18.22 -6.67
N GLN A 167 -15.20 -18.29 -6.30
CA GLN A 167 -14.72 -18.90 -5.07
C GLN A 167 -14.10 -17.87 -4.14
N ARG A 168 -14.42 -17.99 -2.85
CA ARG A 168 -13.88 -17.16 -1.77
C ARG A 168 -13.39 -18.04 -0.63
N ARG A 169 -12.21 -17.76 -0.09
CA ARG A 169 -11.68 -18.41 1.12
C ARG A 169 -11.12 -17.36 2.08
N GLU A 170 -11.60 -17.37 3.32
CA GLU A 170 -10.99 -16.61 4.40
C GLU A 170 -9.78 -17.36 4.97
N LEU A 171 -8.72 -16.62 5.32
CA LEU A 171 -7.49 -17.13 5.92
C LEU A 171 -7.35 -16.65 7.37
N ARG A 172 -6.96 -17.56 8.24
CA ARG A 172 -6.53 -17.25 9.61
C ARG A 172 -5.04 -16.92 9.63
N ALA A 173 -4.56 -16.31 10.71
CA ALA A 173 -3.13 -16.06 10.90
C ALA A 173 -2.33 -17.36 10.83
N GLY A 174 -1.17 -17.32 10.16
CA GLY A 174 -0.36 -18.50 9.90
C GLY A 174 -0.91 -19.39 8.78
N GLN A 175 -1.94 -18.97 8.03
CA GLN A 175 -2.45 -19.70 6.86
C GLN A 175 -2.05 -19.05 5.53
N MET A 176 -1.83 -19.90 4.54
CA MET A 176 -1.37 -19.55 3.19
C MET A 176 -2.23 -20.27 2.15
N LEU A 177 -2.81 -19.53 1.21
CA LEU A 177 -3.51 -20.08 0.05
C LEU A 177 -2.69 -19.89 -1.22
N VAL A 178 -2.60 -20.96 -2.01
CA VAL A 178 -1.93 -20.98 -3.32
C VAL A 178 -2.99 -21.02 -4.41
N VAL A 179 -2.91 -20.10 -5.37
CA VAL A 179 -3.80 -19.99 -6.52
C VAL A 179 -2.98 -20.12 -7.80
N VAL A 180 -3.23 -21.17 -8.59
CA VAL A 180 -2.50 -21.46 -9.83
C VAL A 180 -3.46 -21.35 -11.00
N LYS A 181 -3.11 -20.57 -12.03
CA LYS A 181 -3.94 -20.34 -13.23
C LYS A 181 -5.38 -19.94 -12.93
N GLY A 182 -5.57 -19.24 -11.81
CA GLY A 182 -6.87 -18.77 -11.32
C GLY A 182 -7.71 -19.80 -10.57
N GLN A 183 -7.16 -20.95 -10.20
CA GLN A 183 -7.82 -21.99 -9.40
C GLN A 183 -7.14 -22.15 -8.04
N PHE A 184 -7.91 -22.40 -6.97
CA PHE A 184 -7.35 -22.69 -5.66
C PHE A 184 -6.65 -24.06 -5.66
N GLN A 185 -5.34 -24.07 -5.42
CA GLN A 185 -4.50 -25.27 -5.52
C GLN A 185 -4.25 -25.93 -4.15
N GLY A 186 -4.21 -25.15 -3.07
CA GLY A 186 -3.99 -25.67 -1.73
C GLY A 186 -4.05 -24.58 -0.66
N LEU A 187 -4.52 -24.97 0.52
CA LEU A 187 -4.47 -24.21 1.76
C LEU A 187 -3.46 -24.90 2.68
N TYR A 188 -2.50 -24.14 3.19
CA TYR A 188 -1.40 -24.63 4.03
C TYR A 188 -1.32 -23.77 5.30
N ASP A 189 -0.91 -24.36 6.41
CA ASP A 189 -0.40 -23.60 7.55
C ASP A 189 1.11 -23.38 7.34
N PHE A 190 1.63 -22.22 7.75
CA PHE A 190 3.06 -21.87 7.66
C PHE A 190 3.55 -21.25 8.97
N ASP A 191 4.81 -21.52 9.31
CA ASP A 191 5.41 -21.08 10.57
C ASP A 191 5.65 -19.56 10.56
N LEU A 192 4.93 -18.84 11.42
CA LEU A 192 5.04 -17.40 11.60
C LEU A 192 6.37 -17.03 12.27
N ARG A 193 6.87 -17.83 13.22
CA ARG A 193 8.15 -17.58 13.91
C ARG A 193 9.28 -17.62 12.89
N THR A 194 9.39 -18.75 12.19
CA THR A 194 10.38 -18.95 11.14
C THR A 194 10.24 -17.89 10.04
N PHE A 195 9.01 -17.49 9.66
CA PHE A 195 8.80 -16.40 8.72
C PHE A 195 9.34 -15.05 9.24
N TYR A 196 9.05 -14.67 10.49
CA TYR A 196 9.55 -13.40 11.04
C TYR A 196 11.08 -13.36 11.21
N GLU A 197 11.69 -14.50 11.54
CA GLU A 197 13.14 -14.62 11.74
C GLU A 197 13.92 -14.63 10.41
N THR A 198 13.40 -15.29 9.37
CA THR A 198 14.14 -15.55 8.13
C THR A 198 13.72 -14.68 6.93
N SER A 199 12.51 -14.10 6.94
CA SER A 199 11.96 -13.44 5.76
C SER A 199 12.43 -12.00 5.61
N ASP A 200 13.22 -11.78 4.55
CA ASP A 200 13.86 -10.51 4.23
C ASP A 200 12.84 -9.36 3.93
N ILE A 201 11.55 -9.68 3.75
CA ILE A 201 10.47 -8.67 3.60
C ILE A 201 10.05 -8.04 4.94
N VAL A 202 10.14 -8.77 6.07
CA VAL A 202 9.74 -8.29 7.41
C VAL A 202 10.90 -7.81 8.28
N ARG A 203 12.14 -8.13 7.90
CA ARG A 203 13.37 -7.78 8.64
C ARG A 203 13.42 -6.29 9.05
N GLY A 204 13.63 -6.03 10.34
CA GLY A 204 13.70 -4.68 10.91
C GLY A 204 12.36 -3.93 11.02
N LEU A 205 11.22 -4.64 10.95
CA LEU A 205 9.91 -4.11 11.38
C LEU A 205 9.52 -4.61 12.79
N ASP A 206 10.24 -5.59 13.32
CA ASP A 206 10.06 -6.18 14.65
C ASP A 206 8.58 -6.52 14.96
N LEU A 207 7.87 -7.06 13.96
CA LEU A 207 6.42 -7.29 14.01
C LEU A 207 5.94 -8.13 15.22
N PRO A 208 6.60 -9.23 15.62
CA PRO A 208 6.16 -9.99 16.79
C PRO A 208 6.66 -9.43 18.15
N LYS A 209 7.40 -8.32 18.18
CA LYS A 209 8.04 -7.83 19.41
C LYS A 209 7.02 -7.17 20.35
N GLN A 210 6.88 -7.72 21.56
CA GLN A 210 5.95 -7.24 22.58
C GLN A 210 6.56 -6.24 23.57
N GLU A 211 7.85 -6.39 23.91
CA GLU A 211 8.50 -5.65 25.02
C GLU A 211 8.52 -4.13 24.84
N GLN A 212 8.65 -3.67 23.59
CA GLN A 212 8.67 -2.25 23.27
C GLN A 212 8.00 -2.04 21.91
N PRO A 213 6.75 -1.53 21.89
CA PRO A 213 6.05 -1.19 20.66
C PRO A 213 6.83 -0.18 19.82
N SER A 214 6.60 -0.20 18.52
CA SER A 214 7.16 0.77 17.57
C SER A 214 6.83 2.20 18.00
N SER A 215 7.79 3.11 17.83
CA SER A 215 7.57 4.55 17.96
C SER A 215 6.58 5.12 16.95
N ASP A 216 6.22 4.32 15.94
CA ASP A 216 5.17 4.59 14.96
C ASP A 216 3.81 4.02 15.43
N PRO A 217 2.82 4.86 15.81
CA PRO A 217 1.54 4.39 16.33
C PRO A 217 0.72 3.56 15.34
N ALA A 218 0.96 3.71 14.04
CA ALA A 218 0.30 2.91 13.01
C ALA A 218 0.85 1.48 12.99
N ILE A 219 2.18 1.33 13.13
CA ILE A 219 2.85 0.03 13.17
C ILE A 219 2.66 -0.66 14.53
N ALA A 220 2.66 0.08 15.64
CA ALA A 220 2.40 -0.46 16.98
C ALA A 220 1.06 -1.22 17.08
N LYS A 221 0.01 -0.72 16.41
CA LYS A 221 -1.29 -1.42 16.34
C LYS A 221 -1.21 -2.73 15.54
N VAL A 222 -0.40 -2.76 14.48
CA VAL A 222 -0.19 -3.99 13.69
C VAL A 222 0.64 -5.00 14.48
N GLN A 223 1.66 -4.54 15.23
CA GLN A 223 2.48 -5.38 16.11
C GLN A 223 1.65 -6.15 17.13
N ALA A 224 0.64 -5.51 17.74
CA ALA A 224 -0.28 -6.18 18.67
C ALA A 224 -0.97 -7.40 18.04
N GLU A 225 -1.60 -7.23 16.87
CA GLU A 225 -2.26 -8.34 16.17
C GLU A 225 -1.27 -9.42 15.68
N THR A 226 -0.07 -9.04 15.23
CA THR A 226 0.95 -10.03 14.79
C THR A 226 1.57 -10.79 15.96
N ALA A 227 1.68 -10.18 17.14
CA ALA A 227 2.16 -10.84 18.34
C ALA A 227 1.10 -11.78 18.95
N GLU A 228 -0.18 -11.38 18.95
CA GLU A 228 -1.30 -12.26 19.33
C GLU A 228 -1.39 -13.49 18.39
N ALA A 229 -1.29 -13.25 17.09
CA ALA A 229 -1.24 -14.31 16.07
C ALA A 229 -0.10 -15.30 16.29
N LEU A 230 1.11 -14.80 16.59
CA LEU A 230 2.27 -15.66 16.87
C LEU A 230 2.11 -16.45 18.17
N ALA A 231 1.62 -15.81 19.24
CA ALA A 231 1.38 -16.47 20.52
C ALA A 231 0.29 -17.56 20.42
N SER A 232 -0.68 -17.37 19.53
CA SER A 232 -1.77 -18.32 19.28
C SER A 232 -1.40 -19.47 18.33
N GLN A 233 -0.27 -19.38 17.62
CA GLN A 233 0.12 -20.41 16.66
C GLN A 233 0.69 -21.64 17.36
N LYS A 234 0.07 -22.80 17.09
CA LYS A 234 0.61 -24.11 17.49
C LYS A 234 1.84 -24.48 16.64
N PRO A 235 2.88 -25.12 17.22
CA PRO A 235 4.04 -25.58 16.45
C PRO A 235 3.64 -26.50 15.29
N ILE A 236 4.20 -26.23 14.10
CA ILE A 236 3.98 -27.04 12.91
C ILE A 236 4.94 -28.24 12.96
N THR A 237 4.40 -29.45 13.05
CA THR A 237 5.17 -30.69 13.21
C THR A 237 4.52 -31.86 12.45
N GLY A 238 5.27 -32.96 12.23
CA GLY A 238 4.79 -34.19 11.58
C GLY A 238 5.37 -34.43 10.18
N GLN A 239 5.11 -35.60 9.59
CA GLN A 239 5.71 -36.02 8.31
C GLN A 239 5.19 -35.26 7.07
N GLN A 240 4.12 -34.47 7.21
CA GLN A 240 3.55 -33.66 6.12
C GLN A 240 4.16 -32.26 6.01
N VAL A 241 5.10 -31.90 6.89
CA VAL A 241 5.81 -30.61 6.84
C VAL A 241 6.72 -30.58 5.62
N ILE A 242 6.61 -29.50 4.83
CA ILE A 242 7.43 -29.26 3.64
C ILE A 242 8.23 -27.98 3.80
N GLU A 243 9.56 -28.07 3.69
CA GLU A 243 10.44 -26.92 3.81
C GLU A 243 10.58 -26.16 2.48
N ASN A 244 10.37 -24.84 2.52
CA ASN A 244 10.65 -23.90 1.44
C ASN A 244 10.20 -24.37 0.02
N PRO A 245 8.93 -24.77 -0.17
CA PRO A 245 8.46 -25.40 -1.40
C PRO A 245 8.58 -24.50 -2.64
N SER A 246 8.70 -25.11 -3.82
CA SER A 246 8.96 -24.39 -5.08
C SER A 246 7.86 -23.42 -5.51
N PHE A 247 6.63 -23.60 -5.01
CA PHE A 247 5.51 -22.70 -5.28
C PHE A 247 5.59 -21.37 -4.53
N VAL A 248 6.27 -21.30 -3.36
CA VAL A 248 6.48 -20.01 -2.69
C VAL A 248 7.62 -19.21 -3.33
N LYS A 249 8.56 -19.85 -4.04
CA LYS A 249 9.73 -19.18 -4.63
C LYS A 249 9.35 -18.45 -5.93
N LEU A 250 9.74 -17.18 -6.08
CA LEU A 250 9.65 -16.47 -7.35
C LEU A 250 10.55 -17.12 -8.40
N SER A 251 10.08 -17.19 -9.64
CA SER A 251 10.92 -17.59 -10.77
C SER A 251 11.99 -16.53 -11.07
N PRO A 252 13.21 -16.93 -11.44
CA PRO A 252 14.26 -15.98 -11.81
C PRO A 252 13.83 -15.17 -13.05
N SER A 253 14.02 -13.85 -13.02
CA SER A 253 13.90 -12.99 -14.20
C SER A 253 14.89 -13.46 -15.26
N GLY A 254 14.44 -13.57 -16.51
CA GLY A 254 15.36 -13.74 -17.63
C GLY A 254 16.09 -12.41 -17.84
N SER A 255 17.42 -12.45 -17.76
CA SER A 255 18.35 -11.40 -18.22
C SER A 255 17.84 -9.95 -18.16
N ASP A 256 17.86 -9.34 -16.97
CA ASP A 256 18.19 -7.91 -16.91
C ASP A 256 19.68 -7.81 -17.27
N SER A 257 20.00 -7.53 -18.54
CA SER A 257 21.36 -7.13 -18.91
C SER A 257 21.74 -5.88 -18.11
N PRO A 258 22.95 -5.80 -17.55
CA PRO A 258 23.42 -4.55 -16.98
C PRO A 258 23.54 -3.53 -18.11
N ASN A 259 22.64 -2.54 -18.15
CA ASN A 259 22.78 -1.39 -19.04
C ASN A 259 24.08 -0.66 -18.69
N ASN A 260 25.12 -0.93 -19.48
CA ASN A 260 26.34 -0.15 -19.48
C ASN A 260 25.99 1.29 -19.93
N PRO A 261 26.26 2.34 -19.14
CA PRO A 261 25.85 3.71 -19.51
C PRO A 261 26.57 4.30 -20.72
N ASN A 262 27.56 3.62 -21.29
CA ASN A 262 28.43 4.12 -22.35
C ASN A 262 28.23 3.39 -23.68
N SER A 263 27.33 3.90 -24.51
CA SER A 263 27.32 3.65 -25.96
C SER A 263 26.55 4.78 -26.67
N ASP A 264 27.29 5.69 -27.30
CA ASP A 264 26.70 6.74 -28.14
C ASP A 264 25.93 6.16 -29.34
N PRO A 265 24.78 6.73 -29.73
CA PRO A 265 24.02 6.26 -30.88
C PRO A 265 24.65 6.76 -32.19
N LYS A 266 25.41 5.90 -32.88
CA LYS A 266 25.81 6.13 -34.27
C LYS A 266 24.61 5.86 -35.20
N PRO A 267 24.33 6.68 -36.24
CA PRO A 267 23.19 6.47 -37.12
C PRO A 267 23.34 5.20 -37.98
N SER A 268 22.29 4.40 -38.09
CA SER A 268 22.24 3.23 -38.97
C SER A 268 21.88 3.62 -40.40
N THR A 269 22.74 3.32 -41.36
CA THR A 269 22.42 3.35 -42.79
C THR A 269 21.83 2.01 -43.25
N ASN A 270 20.85 2.07 -44.17
CA ASN A 270 20.14 0.93 -44.75
C ASN A 270 21.04 -0.20 -45.26
N SER A 271 20.54 -1.43 -45.18
CA SER A 271 20.55 -2.35 -46.33
C SER A 271 19.37 -3.32 -46.27
N SER A 272 18.63 -3.42 -47.37
CA SER A 272 17.49 -4.31 -47.53
C SER A 272 17.96 -5.73 -47.89
N GLN A 273 17.30 -6.76 -47.37
CA GLN A 273 17.44 -8.13 -47.89
C GLN A 273 16.14 -8.56 -48.58
N THR A 274 16.26 -8.86 -49.87
CA THR A 274 15.17 -9.38 -50.71
C THR A 274 15.17 -10.90 -50.65
N THR A 275 14.03 -11.50 -50.30
CA THR A 275 13.84 -12.96 -50.34
C THR A 275 13.65 -13.42 -51.79
N GLY A 276 14.47 -14.36 -52.27
CA GLY A 276 14.29 -14.97 -53.58
C GLY A 276 13.20 -16.05 -53.57
N GLN A 277 12.42 -16.12 -54.65
CA GLN A 277 11.57 -17.28 -54.99
C GLN A 277 11.95 -17.79 -56.39
N ASN A 278 11.97 -19.12 -56.53
CA ASN A 278 12.24 -19.79 -57.80
C ASN A 278 10.97 -19.82 -58.69
N GLY A 279 11.16 -19.60 -59.99
CA GLY A 279 10.18 -19.87 -61.04
C GLY A 279 10.88 -20.04 -62.39
N THR A 280 10.66 -21.18 -63.06
CA THR A 280 11.46 -21.66 -64.20
C THR A 280 10.85 -21.34 -65.59
N ASN A 281 11.74 -21.29 -66.59
CA ASN A 281 11.52 -21.53 -68.03
C ASN A 281 10.74 -20.52 -68.89
N THR A 282 11.46 -19.80 -69.75
CA THR A 282 11.53 -19.97 -71.24
C THR A 282 12.00 -18.67 -71.92
N ALA A 283 12.73 -18.77 -73.03
CA ALA A 283 13.41 -17.65 -73.71
C ALA A 283 12.59 -17.11 -74.95
N PRO A 284 13.16 -16.33 -75.89
CA PRO A 284 12.98 -14.87 -75.92
C PRO A 284 12.49 -14.27 -77.26
N GLN A 285 11.82 -13.11 -77.26
CA GLN A 285 11.63 -12.13 -78.38
C GLN A 285 10.62 -11.03 -77.94
N LYS A 286 10.39 -9.89 -78.61
CA LYS A 286 11.23 -8.86 -79.28
C LYS A 286 10.27 -7.70 -79.73
N ASP A 287 10.81 -6.49 -79.89
CA ASP A 287 10.25 -5.30 -80.60
C ASP A 287 9.07 -4.48 -80.00
N ASN A 288 9.34 -3.19 -79.80
CA ASN A 288 8.60 -1.96 -80.22
C ASN A 288 7.05 -2.01 -80.38
N THR A 289 6.26 -1.00 -80.00
CA THR A 289 6.36 0.41 -80.47
C THR A 289 5.44 1.39 -79.69
N ASN A 290 5.92 2.63 -79.45
CA ASN A 290 5.29 3.98 -79.47
C ASN A 290 3.84 4.33 -79.00
N GLN A 291 3.74 5.62 -78.58
CA GLN A 291 2.57 6.57 -78.58
C GLN A 291 1.49 6.43 -77.48
N GLU A 292 0.89 7.49 -76.91
CA GLU A 292 1.17 8.95 -76.90
C GLU A 292 0.38 9.67 -75.77
N SER A 293 0.47 11.01 -75.66
CA SER A 293 -0.35 11.97 -74.82
C SER A 293 0.10 12.19 -73.36
N ASN A 294 0.65 13.37 -72.99
CA ASN A 294 -0.02 14.65 -72.58
C ASN A 294 -0.67 14.62 -71.17
N THR A 295 -0.53 15.60 -70.26
CA THR A 295 0.03 16.98 -70.33
C THR A 295 0.39 17.58 -68.95
N GLN A 296 1.47 18.38 -68.88
CA GLN A 296 1.67 19.59 -68.05
C GLN A 296 1.72 19.53 -66.48
N PRO A 297 2.19 20.59 -65.76
CA PRO A 297 3.49 20.43 -65.08
C PRO A 297 3.57 20.93 -63.61
N THR A 298 4.76 20.72 -63.05
CA THR A 298 5.26 21.33 -61.80
C THR A 298 5.39 22.86 -61.87
N ASN A 299 5.15 23.52 -60.74
CA ASN A 299 5.70 24.85 -60.43
C ASN A 299 5.79 25.04 -58.91
N ASN A 300 6.97 25.41 -58.41
CA ASN A 300 7.14 26.45 -57.38
C ASN A 300 8.63 26.72 -57.18
N THR A 301 9.03 27.96 -57.47
CA THR A 301 10.40 28.44 -57.34
C THR A 301 10.55 29.33 -56.11
N THR A 302 11.67 29.16 -55.43
CA THR A 302 12.29 30.04 -54.44
C THR A 302 12.11 31.54 -54.73
N ASN A 303 11.85 32.35 -53.69
CA ASN A 303 12.66 33.55 -53.51
C ASN A 303 12.85 33.94 -52.03
N SER A 304 13.90 34.71 -51.77
CA SER A 304 14.46 35.02 -50.44
C SER A 304 14.42 36.53 -50.13
N GLN A 305 14.99 36.91 -48.96
CA GLN A 305 15.44 38.26 -48.57
C GLN A 305 14.34 39.27 -48.17
N SER A 306 14.56 40.21 -47.24
CA SER A 306 15.67 40.40 -46.26
C SER A 306 15.30 41.46 -45.21
N ASN A 307 15.95 41.37 -44.03
CA ASN A 307 16.27 42.47 -43.10
C ASN A 307 15.09 43.23 -42.41
N SER A 308 15.26 43.89 -41.26
CA SER A 308 16.51 44.29 -40.58
C SER A 308 16.36 44.40 -39.05
N ASN A 309 17.49 44.26 -38.33
CA ASN A 309 17.93 44.93 -37.09
C ASN A 309 16.90 45.21 -35.95
N ASN A 310 17.22 44.89 -34.68
CA ASN A 310 18.21 45.68 -33.94
C ASN A 310 18.90 44.92 -32.77
N GLN A 311 20.02 45.46 -32.29
CA GLN A 311 20.94 44.83 -31.33
C GLN A 311 21.25 45.79 -30.15
N ASN A 312 21.31 45.27 -28.92
CA ASN A 312 22.00 45.84 -27.73
C ASN A 312 21.46 47.21 -27.18
N THR A 313 21.45 47.56 -25.89
CA THR A 313 22.45 47.41 -24.80
C THR A 313 21.81 47.76 -23.44
N SER A 314 22.44 47.38 -22.33
CA SER A 314 22.09 47.79 -20.94
C SER A 314 22.50 49.23 -20.58
N THR A 315 21.77 49.91 -19.67
CA THR A 315 22.32 50.54 -18.42
C THR A 315 21.24 51.23 -17.56
N GLN A 316 21.63 51.62 -16.33
CA GLN A 316 20.77 52.09 -15.22
C GLN A 316 20.51 53.61 -15.24
N THR A 317 19.44 54.04 -14.54
CA THR A 317 19.46 55.31 -13.78
C THR A 317 18.68 55.16 -12.46
N ASN A 318 19.24 55.62 -11.34
CA ASN A 318 18.57 55.76 -10.04
C ASN A 318 17.90 57.14 -9.90
N THR A 319 16.96 57.29 -8.96
CA THR A 319 16.98 58.34 -7.92
C THR A 319 15.98 58.01 -6.79
N ASN A 320 16.46 58.15 -5.55
CA ASN A 320 15.82 58.37 -4.24
C ASN A 320 14.30 58.65 -4.19
N GLU A 321 13.54 58.31 -3.14
CA GLU A 321 13.84 57.87 -1.75
C GLU A 321 12.60 57.09 -1.19
N GLN A 322 12.45 56.63 0.07
CA GLN A 322 13.20 56.86 1.31
C GLN A 322 13.39 55.59 2.16
N LYS A 323 13.12 55.63 3.48
CA LYS A 323 13.53 54.62 4.48
C LYS A 323 12.44 54.38 5.53
N LYS A 324 11.94 53.14 5.67
CA LYS A 324 11.33 52.68 6.94
C LYS A 324 11.58 51.18 7.15
N VAL A 325 12.27 50.86 8.24
CA VAL A 325 12.36 49.54 8.86
C VAL A 325 11.18 49.40 9.82
N ASP A 326 10.57 48.22 9.93
CA ASP A 326 9.96 47.72 11.19
C ASP A 326 9.50 46.25 11.10
N THR A 327 10.24 45.40 11.81
CA THR A 327 9.81 44.46 12.88
C THR A 327 8.55 43.56 12.72
N PRO A 328 8.62 42.24 13.05
CA PRO A 328 7.45 41.33 13.08
C PRO A 328 6.44 41.64 14.20
N PRO A 329 5.18 41.14 14.11
CA PRO A 329 4.16 41.37 15.13
C PRO A 329 4.44 40.64 16.46
N PRO A 330 4.03 41.22 17.61
CA PRO A 330 4.35 40.69 18.93
C PRO A 330 3.42 39.55 19.38
N VAL A 331 3.99 38.65 20.19
CA VAL A 331 3.25 37.67 21.01
C VAL A 331 2.65 38.41 22.22
N PRO A 332 1.37 38.24 22.57
CA PRO A 332 0.81 38.78 23.80
C PRO A 332 1.04 37.79 24.96
N ASP A 333 1.81 38.19 25.97
CA ASP A 333 1.87 37.48 27.25
C ASP A 333 1.77 38.45 28.44
N SER A 334 0.70 38.24 29.21
CA SER A 334 0.52 38.42 30.66
C SER A 334 1.36 39.45 31.45
N THR A 335 0.69 40.46 32.04
CA THR A 335 1.00 40.93 33.41
C THR A 335 -0.25 41.31 34.22
N THR A 336 -0.23 40.95 35.50
CA THR A 336 -1.27 41.09 36.53
C THR A 336 -1.30 42.48 37.19
N PRO A 337 -2.31 42.77 38.03
CA PRO A 337 -1.99 43.27 39.38
C PRO A 337 -2.36 42.30 40.53
N ASN A 338 -1.53 42.28 41.56
CA ASN A 338 -1.66 41.45 42.77
C ASN A 338 -2.72 41.96 43.78
N THR A 339 -3.35 41.02 44.50
CA THR A 339 -3.19 40.90 45.97
C THR A 339 -3.65 39.53 46.50
N THR A 340 -2.67 38.76 47.02
CA THR A 340 -2.62 38.20 48.39
C THR A 340 -3.86 37.45 48.96
N ASP A 341 -3.77 36.12 49.09
CA ASP A 341 -3.51 35.51 50.42
C ASP A 341 -3.08 34.02 50.37
N LYS A 342 -2.49 33.52 51.48
CA LYS A 342 -1.75 32.25 51.57
C LYS A 342 -2.58 31.09 52.16
N PRO A 343 -2.47 29.83 51.67
CA PRO A 343 -3.26 28.71 52.17
C PRO A 343 -2.76 28.20 53.55
N LYS A 344 -3.71 27.85 54.42
CA LYS A 344 -3.45 27.20 55.72
C LYS A 344 -4.12 25.83 55.78
N SER A 345 -3.33 24.83 56.19
CA SER A 345 -3.72 23.42 56.36
C SER A 345 -5.00 23.23 57.18
N GLN A 346 -5.86 22.29 56.77
CA GLN A 346 -6.86 21.67 57.63
C GLN A 346 -6.88 20.15 57.48
N THR A 347 -6.37 19.49 58.52
CA THR A 347 -6.52 18.06 58.81
C THR A 347 -7.91 17.80 59.41
N PRO A 348 -8.58 16.66 59.13
CA PRO A 348 -9.64 16.14 59.98
C PRO A 348 -9.03 15.34 61.16
N PRO A 349 -9.40 15.61 62.43
CA PRO A 349 -9.06 14.77 63.58
C PRO A 349 -10.21 13.76 63.87
N PRO A 350 -10.18 12.98 64.97
CA PRO A 350 -9.69 11.61 64.96
C PRO A 350 -10.81 10.57 65.22
N ALA A 351 -10.42 9.29 65.31
CA ALA A 351 -11.33 8.20 65.68
C ALA A 351 -11.81 8.32 67.15
N SER A 352 -13.06 7.88 67.37
CA SER A 352 -13.61 7.61 68.70
C SER A 352 -13.78 6.10 68.87
N ASP A 353 -13.13 5.54 69.89
CA ASP A 353 -13.20 4.13 70.26
C ASP A 353 -14.10 3.94 71.50
N SER A 354 -14.41 2.68 71.85
CA SER A 354 -15.28 2.23 72.96
C SER A 354 -16.80 2.45 72.77
N THR A 355 -17.72 1.55 73.16
CA THR A 355 -17.68 0.25 73.87
C THR A 355 -18.55 -0.76 73.07
N GLY A 356 -18.40 -2.09 73.07
CA GLY A 356 -17.77 -3.04 74.00
C GLY A 356 -18.83 -3.97 74.60
N SER A 357 -18.86 -5.27 74.24
CA SER A 357 -19.30 -6.43 75.05
C SER A 357 -19.57 -7.71 74.22
N ASN A 358 -18.78 -8.76 74.49
CA ASN A 358 -19.08 -10.21 74.50
C ASN A 358 -19.51 -10.97 73.21
N ASP A 359 -18.53 -11.69 72.64
CA ASP A 359 -18.39 -13.17 72.56
C ASP A 359 -19.52 -14.10 73.11
N PRO A 360 -19.62 -15.41 72.72
CA PRO A 360 -18.63 -16.17 71.94
C PRO A 360 -19.16 -17.07 70.80
N GLN A 361 -18.18 -17.64 70.08
CA GLN A 361 -18.30 -18.83 69.22
C GLN A 361 -18.85 -20.05 69.99
N PRO A 362 -19.26 -21.13 69.30
CA PRO A 362 -18.34 -22.28 69.31
C PRO A 362 -18.10 -22.92 67.94
N GLN A 363 -16.96 -23.59 67.86
CA GLN A 363 -16.54 -24.46 66.76
C GLN A 363 -17.29 -25.79 66.81
N THR A 364 -17.66 -26.33 65.64
CA THR A 364 -17.36 -27.71 65.19
C THR A 364 -17.54 -27.79 63.68
#